data_AF-A0A919UPH4-F1
#
_entry.id   AF-A0A919UPH4-F1
#
_cell.length_a   1.000
_cell.length_b   1.000
_cell.length_c   1.000
_cell.angle_alpha   90.00
_cell.angle_beta   90.00
_cell.angle_gamma   90.00
#
_symmetry.space_group_name_H-M   'P 1'
#
loop_
_entity.id
_entity.type
_entity.pdbx_description
1 polymer ?
#
loop_
_entity_poly.entity_id
_entity_poly.type
_entity_poly.pdbx_seq_one_letter_code
_entity_poly.pdbx_strand_id
1 'polypeptide(L)'
;MGGRLGGRARPRAGGRGDALPEPGSDLVWEVPPPPADTGLYAWLAGEAGAITDLRRHLVRAIGIDRSHIAFMGYWKLGRAEN
;
A
#
# COMPACT_ATOMS: atom_id res chain seq x y z
N MET A 1 -50.16 -7.60 25.13
CA MET A 1 -50.50 -7.00 23.82
C MET A 1 -49.19 -6.58 23.17
N GLY A 2 -48.57 -7.51 22.42
CA GLY A 2 -47.19 -7.40 21.93
C GLY A 2 -47.09 -6.51 20.69
N GLY A 3 -46.17 -5.55 20.73
CA GLY A 3 -45.93 -4.57 19.67
C GLY A 3 -45.43 -5.20 18.37
N ARG A 4 -46.00 -4.75 17.25
CA ARG A 4 -45.61 -5.10 15.89
C ARG A 4 -44.63 -4.04 15.34
N LEU A 5 -43.56 -4.58 14.75
CA LEU A 5 -42.92 -4.19 13.49
C LEU A 5 -42.13 -2.88 13.42
N GLY A 6 -40.85 -3.03 13.05
CA GLY A 6 -40.02 -1.92 12.60
C GLY A 6 -38.52 -2.19 12.58
N GLY A 7 -38.07 -3.45 12.51
CA GLY A 7 -36.65 -3.75 12.30
C GLY A 7 -36.25 -3.24 10.92
N ARG A 8 -35.61 -2.07 10.85
CA ARG A 8 -34.95 -1.62 9.63
C ARG A 8 -33.89 -2.65 9.30
N ALA A 9 -34.16 -3.46 8.29
CA ALA A 9 -33.17 -4.30 7.65
C ALA A 9 -31.96 -3.42 7.33
N ARG A 10 -30.80 -3.74 7.92
CA ARG A 10 -29.53 -3.17 7.46
C ARG A 10 -29.43 -3.47 5.97
N PRO A 11 -29.12 -2.49 5.12
CA PRO A 11 -28.90 -2.79 3.71
C PRO A 11 -27.80 -3.86 3.64
N ARG A 12 -28.13 -5.03 3.10
CA ARG A 12 -27.13 -5.98 2.60
C ARG A 12 -26.25 -5.16 1.67
N ALA A 13 -24.97 -5.04 1.97
CA ALA A 13 -23.98 -4.53 1.04
C ALA A 13 -24.03 -5.44 -0.19
N GLY A 14 -24.84 -5.05 -1.16
CA GLY A 14 -24.91 -5.68 -2.47
C GLY A 14 -23.59 -5.44 -3.16
N GLY A 15 -22.99 -6.53 -3.65
CA GLY A 15 -21.75 -6.53 -4.39
C GLY A 15 -21.73 -5.41 -5.42
N ARG A 16 -20.73 -4.56 -5.30
CA ARG A 16 -20.49 -3.45 -6.20
C ARG A 16 -19.00 -3.41 -6.46
N GLY A 17 -18.61 -4.02 -7.58
CA GLY A 17 -17.38 -3.67 -8.29
C GLY A 17 -16.12 -4.38 -7.83
N ASP A 18 -16.11 -5.70 -7.88
CA ASP A 18 -14.89 -6.54 -7.96
C ASP A 18 -14.31 -6.56 -9.41
N ALA A 19 -14.76 -5.65 -10.27
CA ALA A 19 -14.07 -5.34 -11.50
C ALA A 19 -12.79 -4.57 -11.16
N LEU A 20 -11.64 -5.17 -11.47
CA LEU A 20 -10.38 -4.45 -11.47
C LEU A 20 -10.53 -3.24 -12.41
N PRO A 21 -10.02 -2.06 -12.03
CA PRO A 21 -10.11 -0.88 -12.89
C PRO A 21 -9.53 -1.19 -14.26
N GLU A 22 -10.23 -0.76 -15.31
CA GLU A 22 -9.77 -0.90 -16.68
C GLU A 22 -8.39 -0.25 -16.80
N PRO A 23 -7.40 -0.94 -17.41
CA PRO A 23 -6.06 -0.38 -17.60
C PRO A 23 -6.15 0.92 -18.40
N GLY A 24 -5.81 2.04 -17.76
CA GLY A 24 -5.87 3.38 -18.35
C GLY A 24 -6.95 4.33 -17.77
N SER A 25 -7.72 3.90 -16.77
CA SER A 25 -8.52 4.82 -15.95
C SER A 25 -7.65 5.61 -14.95
N ASP A 26 -8.09 6.82 -14.60
CA ASP A 26 -7.38 7.75 -13.69
C ASP A 26 -7.01 7.07 -12.36
N LEU A 27 -5.70 6.90 -12.15
CA LEU A 27 -4.96 6.47 -10.93
C LEU A 27 -5.56 5.29 -10.12
N VAL A 28 -4.98 4.10 -10.28
CA VAL A 28 -5.24 2.88 -9.49
C VAL A 28 -4.58 2.89 -8.09
N TRP A 29 -3.89 3.97 -7.72
CA TRP A 29 -3.23 4.09 -6.41
C TRP A 29 -3.38 5.49 -5.83
N GLU A 30 -3.95 5.52 -4.64
CA GLU A 30 -4.10 6.72 -3.82
C GLU A 30 -2.80 6.95 -3.04
N VAL A 31 -2.19 8.12 -3.20
CA VAL A 31 -1.04 8.54 -2.39
C VAL A 31 -1.58 9.35 -1.22
N PRO A 32 -1.46 8.87 0.03
CA PRO A 32 -1.91 9.65 1.18
C PRO A 32 -1.14 10.98 1.22
N PRO A 33 -1.81 12.10 1.57
CA PRO A 33 -1.12 13.37 1.74
C PRO A 33 -0.02 13.19 2.79
N PRO A 34 1.17 13.81 2.59
CA PRO A 34 2.27 13.65 3.52
C PRO A 34 1.84 14.13 4.91
N PRO A 35 2.21 13.40 5.99
CA PRO A 35 1.93 13.87 7.35
C PRO A 35 2.52 15.28 7.56
N ALA A 36 1.85 16.09 8.36
CA ALA A 36 2.15 17.51 8.54
C ALA A 36 3.54 17.81 9.13
N ASP A 37 4.26 16.77 9.59
CA ASP A 37 5.62 16.84 10.07
C ASP A 37 6.56 16.33 8.94
N THR A 38 7.27 17.26 8.32
CA THR A 38 7.91 17.21 6.98
C THR A 38 9.10 16.25 6.86
N GLY A 39 8.90 14.98 7.14
CA GLY A 39 9.84 13.92 6.82
C GLY A 39 9.65 13.41 5.40
N LEU A 40 10.68 13.50 4.56
CA LEU A 40 10.76 12.74 3.30
C LEU A 40 10.41 11.26 3.57
N TYR A 41 9.42 10.72 2.86
CA TYR A 41 9.01 9.32 2.93
C TYR A 41 9.30 8.60 1.61
N ALA A 42 9.85 7.39 1.67
CA ALA A 42 10.20 6.59 0.50
C ALA A 42 9.56 5.20 0.57
N TRP A 43 8.97 4.74 -0.54
CA TRP A 43 8.52 3.36 -0.73
C TRP A 43 9.27 2.72 -1.89
N LEU A 44 9.95 1.60 -1.63
CA LEU A 44 10.86 0.95 -2.57
C LEU A 44 10.38 -0.47 -2.90
N ALA A 45 10.18 -0.81 -4.17
CA ALA A 45 9.87 -2.17 -4.59
C ALA A 45 10.63 -2.59 -5.85
N GLY A 46 11.12 -3.83 -5.88
CA GLY A 46 11.94 -4.32 -6.99
C GLY A 46 12.78 -5.55 -6.64
N GLU A 47 13.95 -5.68 -7.27
CA GLU A 47 14.89 -6.79 -7.00
C GLU A 47 15.47 -6.69 -5.59
N ALA A 48 15.43 -7.79 -4.83
CA ALA A 48 15.72 -7.80 -3.40
C ALA A 48 17.13 -7.27 -3.04
N GLY A 49 18.15 -7.57 -3.85
CA GLY A 49 19.50 -7.05 -3.68
C GLY A 49 19.56 -5.53 -3.85
N ALA A 50 19.07 -5.04 -5.00
CA ALA A 50 19.02 -3.62 -5.33
C ALA A 50 18.25 -2.80 -4.29
N ILE A 51 17.07 -3.29 -3.86
CA ILE A 51 16.27 -2.61 -2.83
C ILE A 51 17.01 -2.54 -1.48
N THR A 52 17.75 -3.59 -1.14
CA THR A 52 18.56 -3.62 0.10
C THR A 52 19.68 -2.57 0.05
N ASP A 53 20.38 -2.46 -1.07
CA ASP A 53 21.47 -1.51 -1.24
C ASP A 53 20.96 -0.07 -1.27
N LEU A 54 19.84 0.18 -1.95
CA LEU A 54 19.21 1.48 -1.99
C LEU A 54 18.76 1.93 -0.58
N ARG A 55 18.11 1.05 0.18
CA ARG A 55 17.74 1.33 1.58
C ARG A 55 18.97 1.63 2.43
N ARG A 56 20.06 0.88 2.26
CA ARG A 56 21.31 1.11 2.97
C ARG A 56 21.88 2.50 2.65
N HIS A 57 21.86 2.90 1.39
CA HIS A 57 22.31 4.23 0.97
C HIS A 57 21.47 5.35 1.60
N LEU A 58 20.15 5.25 1.52
CA LEU A 58 19.23 6.25 2.09
C LEU A 58 19.42 6.43 3.59
N VAL A 59 19.59 5.34 4.34
CA VAL A 59 19.79 5.42 5.79
C VAL A 59 21.21 5.88 6.15
N ARG A 60 22.24 5.32 5.53
CA ARG A 60 23.62 5.52 6.00
C ARG A 60 24.32 6.72 5.37
N ALA A 61 24.07 6.97 4.09
CA ALA A 61 24.73 8.05 3.36
C ALA A 61 23.91 9.34 3.40
N ILE A 62 22.59 9.23 3.30
CA ILE A 62 21.69 10.40 3.25
C ILE A 62 21.12 10.73 4.64
N GLY A 63 21.10 9.77 5.57
CA GLY A 63 20.66 10.00 6.96
C GLY A 63 19.15 10.00 7.15
N ILE A 64 18.40 9.39 6.22
CA ILE A 64 16.94 9.25 6.35
C ILE A 64 16.62 8.24 7.45
N ASP A 65 15.72 8.60 8.36
CA ASP A 65 15.28 7.68 9.40
C ASP A 65 14.60 6.44 8.80
N ARG A 66 14.93 5.27 9.33
CA ARG A 66 14.41 3.99 8.84
C ARG A 66 12.89 3.87 8.90
N SER A 67 12.23 4.62 9.79
CA SER A 67 10.77 4.66 9.92
C SER A 67 10.10 5.39 8.74
N HIS A 68 10.85 6.21 8.01
CA HIS A 68 10.38 6.91 6.82
C HIS A 68 10.61 6.12 5.52
N ILE A 69 11.09 4.87 5.62
CA ILE A 69 11.40 4.03 4.45
C ILE A 69 10.64 2.71 4.56
N ALA A 70 9.68 2.50 3.67
CA ALA A 70 9.08 1.21 3.42
C ALA A 70 9.72 0.53 2.21
N PHE A 71 9.85 -0.80 2.24
CA PHE A 71 10.44 -1.54 1.13
C PHE A 71 9.89 -2.96 0.99
N MET A 72 9.91 -3.49 -0.24
CA MET A 72 9.52 -4.86 -0.58
C MET A 72 10.41 -5.42 -1.69
N GLY A 73 10.96 -6.62 -1.49
CA GLY A 73 11.67 -7.36 -2.55
C GLY A 73 10.69 -8.24 -3.30
N TYR A 74 10.46 -7.97 -4.59
CA TYR A 74 9.52 -8.71 -5.43
C TYR A 74 10.13 -9.98 -6.01
N TRP A 75 11.42 -9.94 -6.33
CA TRP A 75 12.12 -11.06 -6.93
C TRP A 75 13.61 -10.95 -6.63
N LYS A 76 14.36 -12.02 -6.83
CA LYS A 76 15.80 -12.02 -6.67
C LYS A 76 16.46 -12.82 -7.78
N LEU A 77 17.44 -12.22 -8.45
CA LEU A 77 18.19 -12.93 -9.48
C LEU A 77 18.85 -14.18 -8.88
N GLY A 78 18.67 -15.32 -9.54
CA GLY A 78 19.18 -16.62 -9.07
C GLY A 78 18.34 -17.27 -7.96
N ARG A 79 17.19 -16.70 -7.59
CA ARG A 79 16.23 -17.32 -6.66
C ARG A 79 14.81 -17.12 -7.20
N ALA A 80 14.31 -18.13 -7.92
CA ALA A 80 12.89 -18.21 -8.21
C ALA A 80 12.14 -18.67 -6.95
N GLU A 81 11.02 -18.04 -6.63
CA GLU A 81 10.07 -18.59 -5.66
C GLU A 81 9.47 -19.86 -6.28
N ASN A 82 9.65 -21.00 -5.60
CA ASN A 82 9.18 -22.32 -6.03
C ASN A 82 7.89 -22.69 -5.32
#